data_AF-A0A6L7GWK2-F1
#
_entry.id   AF-A0A6L7GWK2-F1
#
_cell.length_a   1.000
_cell.length_b   1.000
_cell.length_c   1.000
_cell.angle_alpha   90.00
_cell.angle_beta   90.00
_cell.angle_gamma   90.00
#
_symmetry.space_group_name_H-M   'P 1'
#
loop_
_entity.id
_entity.type
_entity.pdbx_description
1 polymer ?
#
loop_
_entity_poly.entity_id
_entity_poly.type
_entity_poly.pdbx_seq_one_letter_code
_entity_poly.pdbx_strand_id
1 'polypeptide(L)'
;MMGMSKQGLIRQLSSDAGDGFSVKDATVAVNHIEQQGDVDWNAEAVEAGQAYLDMMGMSRSGLIQQLTSDAGDQFTLEQATYAADQLGV
;
A
#
# COMPACT_ATOMS: atom_id res chain seq x y z
N MET A 1 -10.33 -7.29 0.63
CA MET A 1 -10.01 -5.86 0.84
C MET A 1 -8.78 -5.58 0.00
N MET A 2 -8.58 -4.37 -0.55
CA MET A 2 -7.33 -4.07 -1.25
C MET A 2 -6.32 -3.60 -0.21
N GLY A 3 -5.15 -4.23 -0.15
CA GLY A 3 -4.11 -3.84 0.78
C GLY A 3 -3.66 -2.40 0.54
N MET A 4 -3.32 -1.68 1.60
CA MET A 4 -2.94 -0.27 1.52
C MET A 4 -1.51 -0.05 1.98
N SER A 5 -0.77 0.79 1.26
CA SER A 5 0.50 1.28 1.79
C SER A 5 0.27 2.22 2.96
N LYS A 6 1.32 2.40 3.76
CA LYS A 6 1.37 3.42 4.80
C LYS A 6 0.96 4.80 4.29
N GLN A 7 1.45 5.19 3.12
CA GLN A 7 1.17 6.49 2.54
C GLN A 7 -0.26 6.57 1.97
N GLY A 8 -0.75 5.48 1.39
CA GLY A 8 -2.13 5.34 0.92
C GLY A 8 -3.12 5.48 2.05
N LEU A 9 -2.87 4.82 3.19
CA LEU A 9 -3.71 4.93 4.38
C LEU A 9 -3.72 6.36 4.96
N ILE A 10 -2.55 7.00 5.06
CA ILE A 10 -2.48 8.41 5.49
C ILE A 10 -3.31 9.30 4.56
N ARG A 11 -3.16 9.13 3.24
CA ARG A 11 -3.90 9.90 2.23
C ARG A 11 -5.41 9.68 2.37
N GLN A 12 -5.85 8.44 2.58
CA GLN A 12 -7.26 8.11 2.74
C GLN A 12 -7.86 8.77 3.99
N LEU A 13 -7.16 8.71 5.13
CA LEU A 13 -7.60 9.32 6.38
C LEU A 13 -7.65 10.86 6.29
N SER A 14 -6.70 11.47 5.57
CA SER A 14 -6.62 12.93 5.41
C SER A 14 -7.44 13.49 4.26
N SER A 15 -8.01 12.63 3.41
CA SER A 15 -8.78 13.03 2.23
C SER A 15 -10.10 13.66 2.65
N ASP A 16 -10.49 14.76 1.98
CA ASP A 16 -11.80 15.39 2.14
C ASP A 16 -12.96 14.47 1.68
N ALA A 17 -12.66 13.49 0.82
CA ALA A 17 -13.60 12.44 0.42
C ALA A 17 -13.53 11.19 1.33
N GLY A 18 -12.58 11.17 2.29
CA GLY A 18 -12.41 10.14 3.30
C GLY A 18 -12.89 10.62 4.67
N ASP A 19 -12.07 10.44 5.70
CA ASP A 19 -12.44 10.78 7.08
C ASP A 19 -12.21 12.26 7.44
N GLY A 20 -11.51 13.01 6.59
CA GLY A 20 -11.30 14.45 6.76
C GLY A 20 -10.39 14.84 7.94
N PHE A 21 -9.53 13.94 8.41
CA PHE A 21 -8.55 14.26 9.45
C PHE A 21 -7.46 15.21 8.93
N SER A 22 -6.79 15.93 9.83
CA SER A 22 -5.57 16.63 9.46
C SER A 22 -4.51 15.60 9.03
N VAL A 23 -3.66 15.95 8.04
CA VAL A 23 -2.54 15.10 7.60
C VAL A 23 -1.65 14.71 8.79
N LYS A 24 -1.49 15.62 9.76
CA LYS A 24 -0.73 15.37 10.98
C LYS A 24 -1.36 14.27 11.83
N ASP A 25 -2.66 14.34 12.08
CA ASP A 25 -3.35 13.35 12.93
C ASP A 25 -3.41 11.99 12.24
N ALA A 26 -3.68 11.96 10.94
CA ALA A 26 -3.60 10.74 10.13
C ALA A 26 -2.21 10.10 10.22
N THR A 27 -1.15 10.89 10.06
CA THR A 27 0.23 10.40 10.17
C THR A 27 0.53 9.85 11.57
N VAL A 28 0.07 10.51 12.63
CA VAL A 28 0.25 10.04 14.01
C VAL A 28 -0.45 8.71 14.23
N ALA A 29 -1.71 8.57 13.77
CA ALA A 29 -2.47 7.33 13.91
C ALA A 29 -1.80 6.16 13.19
N VAL A 30 -1.40 6.35 11.93
CA VAL A 30 -0.77 5.28 11.13
C VAL A 30 0.60 4.89 11.71
N ASN A 31 1.40 5.86 12.17
CA ASN A 31 2.67 5.57 12.83
C ASN A 31 2.47 4.80 14.15
N HIS A 32 1.39 5.06 14.88
CA HIS A 32 1.11 4.35 16.12
C HIS A 32 0.85 2.87 15.89
N ILE A 33 0.05 2.53 14.87
CA ILE A 33 -0.24 1.14 14.48
C ILE A 33 1.05 0.41 14.05
N GLU A 34 1.90 1.08 13.27
CA GLU A 34 3.22 0.54 12.88
C GLU A 34 4.11 0.28 14.11
N GLN A 35 4.18 1.22 15.05
CA GLN A 35 5.00 1.08 16.27
C GLN A 35 4.50 -0.02 17.20
N GLN A 36 3.21 -0.34 17.16
CA GLN A 36 2.62 -1.45 17.92
C GLN A 36 2.89 -2.80 17.27
N GLY A 37 3.34 -2.83 16.01
CA GLY A 37 3.54 -4.06 15.26
C GLY A 37 2.22 -4.71 14.79
N ASP A 38 1.14 -3.93 14.78
CA ASP A 38 -0.20 -4.41 14.41
C ASP A 38 -0.42 -4.45 12.89
N VAL A 39 0.55 -3.98 12.10
CA VAL A 39 0.50 -3.96 10.64
C VAL A 39 1.78 -4.53 10.03
N ASP A 40 1.61 -5.40 9.03
CA ASP A 40 2.67 -5.87 8.17
C ASP A 40 2.50 -5.26 6.78
N TRP A 41 3.25 -4.19 6.50
CA TRP A 41 3.18 -3.50 5.22
C TRP A 41 3.65 -4.34 4.02
N ASN A 42 4.45 -5.39 4.25
CA ASN A 42 4.79 -6.31 3.18
C ASN A 42 3.59 -7.20 2.83
N ALA A 43 2.85 -7.68 3.84
CA ALA A 43 1.61 -8.41 3.62
C ALA A 43 0.57 -7.55 2.89
N GLU A 44 0.41 -6.28 3.28
CA GLU A 44 -0.48 -5.34 2.57
C GLU A 44 -0.07 -5.16 1.09
N ALA A 45 1.23 -5.12 0.79
CA ALA A 45 1.72 -5.02 -0.58
C ALA A 45 1.40 -6.29 -1.39
N VAL A 46 1.49 -7.47 -0.77
CA VAL A 46 1.11 -8.75 -1.40
C VAL A 46 -0.38 -8.77 -1.71
N GLU A 47 -1.23 -8.32 -0.78
CA GLU A 47 -2.68 -8.24 -1.00
C GLU A 47 -3.04 -7.27 -2.13
N ALA A 48 -2.42 -6.08 -2.16
CA ALA A 48 -2.58 -5.12 -3.25
C ALA A 48 -2.10 -5.71 -4.59
N GLY A 49 -0.94 -6.38 -4.58
CA GLY A 49 -0.36 -7.01 -5.75
C GLY A 49 -1.26 -8.11 -6.33
N GLN A 50 -1.80 -8.98 -5.47
CA GLN A 50 -2.75 -10.01 -5.86
C GLN A 50 -4.01 -9.40 -6.47
N ALA A 51 -4.53 -8.32 -5.89
CA ALA A 51 -5.72 -7.63 -6.42
C ALA A 51 -5.51 -7.11 -7.85
N TYR A 52 -4.32 -6.61 -8.18
CA TYR A 52 -3.99 -6.23 -9.57
C TYR A 52 -3.93 -7.43 -10.49
N LEU A 53 -3.27 -8.51 -10.07
CA LEU A 53 -3.14 -9.74 -10.87
C LEU A 53 -4.49 -10.40 -11.14
N ASP A 54 -5.43 -10.32 -10.18
CA ASP A 54 -6.80 -10.82 -10.34
C ASP A 54 -7.61 -9.99 -11.36
N MET A 55 -7.31 -8.69 -11.48
CA MET A 55 -7.98 -7.81 -12.44
C MET A 55 -7.38 -7.91 -13.85
N MET A 56 -6.05 -8.02 -13.94
CA MET A 56 -5.34 -8.13 -15.22
C MET A 56 -3.96 -8.76 -15.04
N GLY A 57 -3.50 -9.50 -16.05
CA GLY A 57 -2.13 -10.01 -16.07
C GLY A 57 -1.11 -8.87 -16.11
N MET A 58 -0.15 -8.89 -15.19
CA MET A 58 0.96 -7.94 -15.12
C MET A 58 2.31 -8.67 -15.14
N SER A 59 3.33 -8.04 -15.71
CA SER A 59 4.72 -8.49 -15.52
C SER A 59 5.23 -8.08 -14.15
N ARG A 60 6.32 -8.71 -13.67
CA ARG A 60 7.05 -8.27 -12.45
C ARG A 60 7.25 -6.76 -12.39
N SER A 61 7.83 -6.21 -13.46
CA SER A 61 8.16 -4.79 -13.53
C SER A 61 6.92 -3.91 -13.57
N GLY A 62 5.87 -4.35 -14.27
CA GLY A 62 4.58 -3.64 -14.30
C GLY A 62 3.91 -3.61 -12.93
N LEU A 63 3.90 -4.74 -12.21
CA LEU A 63 3.35 -4.81 -10.87
C LEU A 63 4.13 -3.94 -9.89
N ILE A 64 5.48 -4.00 -9.92
CA ILE A 64 6.32 -3.15 -9.07
C ILE A 64 6.06 -1.66 -9.37
N GLN A 65 5.98 -1.28 -10.65
CA GLN A 65 5.67 0.09 -11.04
C GLN A 65 4.29 0.54 -10.56
N GLN A 66 3.29 -0.35 -10.65
CA GLN A 66 1.93 -0.04 -10.21
C GLN A 66 1.88 0.19 -8.69
N LEU A 67 2.47 -0.72 -7.90
CA LEU A 67 2.50 -0.65 -6.44
C LEU A 67 3.30 0.56 -5.91
N THR A 68 4.36 0.96 -6.61
CA THR A 68 5.21 2.11 -6.21
C THR A 68 4.76 3.46 -6.76
N SER A 69 3.81 3.47 -7.70
CA SER A 69 3.38 4.70 -8.38
C SER A 69 2.79 5.71 -7.39
N ASP A 70 3.16 6.98 -7.54
CA ASP A 70 2.60 8.11 -6.78
C ASP A 70 1.09 8.26 -7.00
N ALA A 71 0.62 7.92 -8.20
CA ALA A 71 -0.79 7.89 -8.56
C ALA A 71 -1.47 6.55 -8.20
N GLY A 72 -0.68 5.52 -7.89
CA GLY A 72 -1.14 4.22 -7.41
C GLY A 72 -1.07 4.13 -5.90
N ASP A 73 -0.52 3.02 -5.41
CA ASP A 73 -0.60 2.65 -4.00
C ASP A 73 0.52 3.22 -3.14
N GLN A 74 1.61 3.72 -3.73
CA GLN A 74 2.74 4.32 -3.02
C GLN A 74 3.43 3.40 -1.98
N PHE A 75 3.47 2.10 -2.23
CA PHE A 75 4.34 1.20 -1.48
C PHE A 75 5.81 1.59 -1.69
N THR A 76 6.67 1.25 -0.72
CA THR A 76 8.11 1.36 -0.94
C THR A 76 8.55 0.38 -2.03
N LEU A 77 9.66 0.67 -2.69
CA LEU A 77 10.23 -0.25 -3.69
C LEU A 77 10.51 -1.63 -3.09
N GLU A 78 10.93 -1.67 -1.82
CA GLU A 78 11.19 -2.93 -1.10
C GLU A 78 9.90 -3.75 -0.91
N GLN A 79 8.81 -3.12 -0.45
CA GLN A 79 7.51 -3.77 -0.27
C GLN A 79 6.92 -4.26 -1.60
N ALA A 80 7.00 -3.44 -2.65
CA ALA A 80 6.51 -3.81 -3.98
C ALA A 80 7.33 -4.96 -4.59
N THR A 81 8.66 -4.95 -4.39
CA THR A 81 9.54 -6.04 -4.83
C THR A 81 9.23 -7.32 -4.08
N TYR A 82 9.06 -7.23 -2.75
CA TYR A 82 8.67 -8.36 -1.92
C TYR A 82 7.34 -8.96 -2.39
N ALA A 83 6.34 -8.12 -2.65
CA ALA A 83 5.05 -8.56 -3.15
C ALA A 83 5.18 -9.30 -4.49
N ALA A 84 5.91 -8.74 -5.45
CA ALA A 84 6.14 -9.39 -6.74
C ALA A 84 6.83 -10.77 -6.58
N ASP A 85 7.84 -10.85 -5.71
CA ASP A 85 8.55 -12.10 -5.43
C ASP A 85 7.65 -13.16 -4.77
N GLN A 86 6.80 -12.76 -3.81
CA GLN A 86 5.82 -13.66 -3.18
C GLN A 86 4.74 -14.15 -4.14
N LEU A 87 4.31 -13.30 -5.06
CA LEU A 87 3.27 -13.61 -6.06
C LEU A 87 3.82 -14.39 -7.26
N GLY A 88 5.13 -14.61 -7.32
CA GLY A 88 5.79 -15.42 -8.34
C GLY A 88 5.79 -14.77 -9.73
N VAL A 89 5.74 -13.44 -9.79
CA VAL A 89 5.80 -12.68 -11.05
C VAL A 89 7.14 -12.06 -11.30
#